data_AF-C6IP30-F1
#
_entry.id   AF-C6IP30-F1
#
_cell.length_a   1.000
_cell.length_b   1.000
_cell.length_c   1.000
_cell.angle_alpha   90.00
_cell.angle_beta   90.00
_cell.angle_gamma   90.00
#
_symmetry.space_group_name_H-M   'P 1'
#
loop_
_entity.id
_entity.type
_entity.pdbx_description
1 polymer ?
#
loop_
_entity_poly.entity_id
_entity_poly.type
_entity_poly.pdbx_seq_one_letter_code
_entity_poly.pdbx_strand_id
1 'polypeptide(L)'
;MNNILSTNHTSIYKLLFVLFFAGICNLPFKCNAQEYSKLDEVPQWVKEKVSHEEYKLWEVMSSVFQIDYSFLKKDISQERKKEILHLLQNTVSRIQNGSYNIEKGSLFCVADEFKIDSLTNWSTEILECRKKSGIIYSSRDGYDAHYKLTVIYGYDKMNKKVYPIKNELECISYSGIEITCNDLPIVKYNEVEGKLQGTCYGNLFFKDEKGATHSEDFTKYFVLEP
;
A
#
# COMPACT_ATOMS: atom_id res chain seq x y z
N MET A 1 23.61 -3.77 29.82
CA MET A 1 23.18 -4.96 29.04
C MET A 1 21.71 -4.81 28.73
N ASN A 2 21.44 -4.59 27.44
CA ASN A 2 20.24 -4.80 26.63
C ASN A 2 18.89 -5.05 27.32
N ASN A 3 17.90 -4.23 26.97
CA ASN A 3 16.76 -4.69 26.17
C ASN A 3 15.99 -3.49 25.59
N ILE A 4 16.43 -3.01 24.42
CA ILE A 4 15.62 -2.24 23.48
C ILE A 4 15.00 -3.28 22.54
N LEU A 5 13.76 -3.69 22.81
CA LEU A 5 12.94 -4.47 21.89
C LEU A 5 11.46 -4.35 22.31
N SER A 6 10.83 -3.32 21.77
CA SER A 6 9.37 -3.21 21.60
C SER A 6 9.18 -2.31 20.37
N THR A 7 9.50 -2.84 19.19
CA THR A 7 8.51 -3.25 18.18
C THR A 7 7.72 -2.09 17.58
N ASN A 8 8.45 -1.30 16.77
CA ASN A 8 7.97 -0.35 15.76
C ASN A 8 7.20 -1.06 14.61
N HIS A 9 6.17 -1.84 14.90
CA HIS A 9 5.44 -2.61 13.88
C HIS A 9 4.19 -1.91 13.31
N THR A 10 3.86 -0.70 13.76
CA THR A 10 2.65 0.02 13.30
C THR A 10 2.91 1.09 12.23
N SER A 11 4.18 1.37 11.89
CA SER A 11 4.55 2.54 11.06
C SER A 11 5.03 2.22 9.63
N ILE A 12 5.05 0.95 9.21
CA ILE A 12 5.67 0.53 7.94
C ILE A 12 4.64 0.15 6.85
N TYR A 13 3.38 -0.09 7.21
CA TYR A 13 2.36 -0.60 6.27
C TYR A 13 1.35 0.44 5.74
N LYS A 14 1.50 1.73 6.08
CA LYS A 14 0.68 2.82 5.52
C LYS A 14 1.39 3.68 4.46
N LEU A 15 2.63 3.35 4.11
CA LEU A 15 3.49 4.17 3.24
C LEU A 15 3.85 3.53 1.89
N LEU A 16 3.22 2.42 1.51
CA LEU A 16 3.54 1.71 0.28
C LEU A 16 2.52 2.02 -0.81
N PHE A 17 3.02 2.77 -1.80
CA PHE A 17 2.50 2.92 -3.17
C PHE A 17 1.31 3.85 -3.37
N VAL A 18 1.61 5.14 -3.41
CA VAL A 18 1.31 5.89 -4.63
C VAL A 18 2.54 6.71 -5.07
N LEU A 19 3.59 5.99 -5.47
CA LEU A 19 4.57 6.52 -6.41
C LEU A 19 4.21 5.92 -7.76
N PHE A 20 3.33 6.58 -8.51
CA PHE A 20 3.22 6.28 -9.94
C PHE A 20 4.40 6.95 -10.62
N PHE A 21 5.48 6.17 -10.80
CA PHE A 21 6.56 6.55 -11.69
C PHE A 21 5.99 6.63 -13.11
N ALA A 22 5.72 7.83 -13.62
CA ALA A 22 5.36 7.96 -15.03
C ALA A 22 6.59 7.79 -15.97
N GLY A 23 7.74 7.37 -15.43
CA GLY A 23 8.92 6.99 -16.21
C GLY A 23 8.86 5.58 -16.83
N ILE A 24 7.93 4.71 -16.42
CA ILE A 24 7.78 3.36 -17.03
C ILE A 24 6.45 3.21 -17.77
N CYS A 25 5.46 4.04 -17.45
CA CYS A 25 4.13 3.94 -18.01
C CYS A 25 3.73 5.29 -18.61
N ASN A 26 3.92 5.45 -19.92
CA ASN A 26 3.19 6.45 -20.72
C ASN A 26 1.70 6.06 -20.75
N LEU A 27 1.03 6.17 -19.60
CA LEU A 27 -0.41 5.96 -19.46
C LEU A 27 -1.14 7.27 -19.67
N PRO A 28 -2.22 7.28 -20.48
CA PRO A 28 -3.19 8.34 -20.43
C PRO A 28 -4.08 8.09 -19.21
N PHE A 29 -3.58 8.43 -18.02
CA PHE A 29 -4.50 9.05 -17.07
C PHE A 29 -5.09 10.26 -17.78
N LYS A 30 -6.31 10.70 -17.46
CA LYS A 30 -6.64 12.13 -17.62
C LYS A 30 -5.81 12.97 -16.62
N CYS A 31 -4.51 12.72 -16.57
CA CYS A 31 -3.51 13.65 -16.11
C CYS A 31 -3.26 14.49 -17.34
N ASN A 32 -3.89 15.66 -17.42
CA ASN A 32 -3.54 16.63 -18.44
C ASN A 32 -2.01 16.72 -18.40
N ALA A 33 -1.32 16.41 -19.50
CA ALA A 33 0.14 16.51 -19.62
C ALA A 33 0.67 17.97 -19.48
N GLN A 34 -0.14 18.84 -18.90
CA GLN A 34 -0.02 20.29 -18.84
C GLN A 34 0.21 20.80 -17.41
N GLU A 35 0.30 19.93 -16.38
CA GLU A 35 0.44 20.38 -14.98
C GLU A 35 1.73 19.93 -14.24
N TYR A 36 2.65 19.18 -14.87
CA TYR A 36 3.95 18.89 -14.24
C TYR A 36 4.86 20.11 -14.31
N SER A 37 5.48 20.46 -13.18
CA SER A 37 6.52 21.47 -13.14
C SER A 37 7.76 21.01 -13.89
N LYS A 38 8.55 21.98 -14.36
CA LYS A 38 9.89 21.68 -14.86
C LYS A 38 10.75 21.18 -13.72
N LEU A 39 11.80 20.45 -14.10
CA LEU A 39 12.84 20.04 -13.18
C LEU A 39 13.49 21.26 -12.53
N ASP A 40 13.87 21.11 -11.26
CA ASP A 40 14.40 22.16 -10.40
C ASP A 40 13.42 23.34 -10.19
N GLU A 41 12.12 23.18 -10.53
CA GLU A 41 11.10 24.22 -10.42
C GLU A 41 9.95 23.80 -9.49
N VAL A 42 9.67 24.63 -8.49
CA VAL A 42 8.47 24.55 -7.64
C VAL A 42 7.62 25.81 -7.90
N PRO A 43 6.37 25.70 -8.38
CA PRO A 43 5.53 26.86 -8.68
C PRO A 43 5.35 27.77 -7.45
N GLN A 44 5.36 29.10 -7.65
CA GLN A 44 5.32 30.05 -6.52
C GLN A 44 4.06 29.92 -5.66
N TRP A 45 2.91 29.61 -6.27
CA TRP A 45 1.65 29.41 -5.54
C TRP A 45 1.70 28.26 -4.53
N VAL A 46 2.64 27.31 -4.67
CA VAL A 46 2.84 26.23 -3.70
C VAL A 46 3.28 26.79 -2.34
N LYS A 47 4.06 27.89 -2.29
CA LYS A 47 4.49 28.54 -1.03
C LYS A 47 3.32 29.00 -0.17
N GLU A 48 2.19 29.30 -0.79
CA GLU A 48 0.97 29.73 -0.10
C GLU A 48 0.16 28.56 0.46
N LYS A 49 0.46 27.33 0.02
CA LYS A 49 -0.28 26.10 0.38
C LYS A 49 0.44 25.22 1.39
N VAL A 50 1.75 25.35 1.52
CA VAL A 50 2.59 24.50 2.36
C VAL A 50 3.41 25.31 3.35
N SER A 51 3.94 24.66 4.38
CA SER A 51 4.88 25.31 5.31
C SER A 51 6.23 25.59 4.65
N HIS A 52 7.03 26.50 5.25
CA HIS A 52 8.38 26.78 4.76
C HIS A 52 9.29 25.54 4.77
N GLU A 53 9.14 24.67 5.76
CA GLU A 53 9.89 23.42 5.85
C GLU A 53 9.47 22.43 4.77
N GLU A 54 8.16 22.29 4.55
CA GLU A 54 7.62 21.43 3.49
C GLU A 54 8.03 21.94 2.10
N TYR A 55 8.03 23.25 1.88
CA TYR A 55 8.47 23.85 0.61
C TYR A 55 9.92 23.47 0.27
N LYS A 56 10.82 23.50 1.24
CA LYS A 56 12.22 23.07 1.05
C LYS A 56 12.34 21.60 0.67
N LEU A 57 11.47 20.74 1.20
CA LEU A 57 11.43 19.34 0.79
C LEU A 57 11.01 19.23 -0.67
N TRP A 58 10.02 20.02 -1.09
CA TRP A 58 9.59 20.07 -2.48
C TRP A 58 10.67 20.58 -3.44
N GLU A 59 11.52 21.54 -3.01
CA GLU A 59 12.68 21.99 -3.80
C GLU A 59 13.70 20.85 -4.01
N VAL A 60 13.96 20.03 -2.99
CA VAL A 60 14.86 18.87 -3.17
C VAL A 60 14.20 17.82 -4.07
N MET A 61 12.91 17.57 -3.90
CA MET A 61 12.17 16.64 -4.76
C MET A 61 12.19 17.11 -6.23
N SER A 62 11.97 18.39 -6.51
CA SER A 62 11.95 18.92 -7.88
C SER A 62 13.33 18.84 -8.56
N SER A 63 14.42 18.73 -7.81
CA SER A 63 15.76 18.52 -8.39
C SER A 63 15.95 17.17 -9.08
N VAL A 64 15.10 16.20 -8.73
CA VAL A 64 15.11 14.83 -9.27
C VAL A 64 13.87 14.57 -10.12
N PHE A 65 12.72 15.14 -9.76
CA PHE A 65 11.43 14.84 -10.37
C PHE A 65 10.78 16.05 -11.06
N GLN A 66 10.01 15.79 -12.12
CA GLN A 66 8.99 16.72 -12.59
C GLN A 66 7.70 16.45 -11.81
N ILE A 67 7.14 17.46 -11.14
CA ILE A 67 6.13 17.24 -10.11
C ILE A 67 4.79 17.86 -10.50
N ASP A 68 3.71 17.07 -10.41
CA ASP A 68 2.35 17.57 -10.47
C ASP A 68 1.91 18.03 -9.07
N TYR A 69 1.81 19.35 -8.90
CA TYR A 69 1.36 19.98 -7.65
C TYR A 69 -0.15 20.14 -7.55
N SER A 70 -0.94 19.77 -8.56
CA SER A 70 -2.39 20.01 -8.64
C SER A 70 -3.16 19.49 -7.42
N PHE A 71 -2.66 18.46 -6.73
CA PHE A 71 -3.24 17.96 -5.48
C PHE A 71 -3.32 19.03 -4.37
N LEU A 72 -2.40 20.01 -4.33
CA LEU A 72 -2.41 21.12 -3.37
C LEU A 72 -3.51 22.17 -3.67
N LYS A 73 -4.15 22.10 -4.83
CA LYS A 73 -5.32 22.93 -5.15
C LYS A 73 -6.59 22.38 -4.49
N LYS A 74 -6.58 21.13 -4.01
CA LYS A 74 -7.71 20.45 -3.36
C LYS A 74 -7.62 20.59 -1.85
N ASP A 75 -8.76 20.38 -1.17
CA ASP A 75 -8.76 20.24 0.29
C ASP A 75 -8.21 18.87 0.68
N ILE A 76 -7.15 18.87 1.49
CA ILE A 76 -6.45 17.66 1.94
C ILE A 76 -6.63 17.52 3.45
N SER A 77 -7.01 16.32 3.90
CA SER A 77 -7.16 15.98 5.33
C SER A 77 -5.83 16.12 6.08
N GLN A 78 -5.90 16.35 7.40
CA GLN A 78 -4.69 16.52 8.22
C GLN A 78 -3.87 15.22 8.31
N GLU A 79 -4.55 14.08 8.34
CA GLU A 79 -3.95 12.75 8.28
C GLU A 79 -3.17 12.58 6.98
N ARG A 80 -3.79 12.91 5.84
CA ARG A 80 -3.15 12.80 4.53
C ARG A 80 -1.95 13.74 4.38
N LYS A 81 -2.03 14.96 4.92
CA LYS A 81 -0.88 15.89 4.95
C LYS A 81 0.31 15.31 5.71
N LYS A 82 0.08 14.65 6.86
CA LYS A 82 1.15 13.99 7.62
C LYS A 82 1.79 12.85 6.84
N GLU A 83 1.00 12.06 6.11
CA GLU A 83 1.51 10.99 5.25
C GLU A 83 2.41 11.52 4.13
N ILE A 84 1.93 12.55 3.42
CA ILE A 84 2.69 13.21 2.35
C ILE A 84 4.00 13.76 2.91
N LEU A 85 3.95 14.49 4.03
CA LEU A 85 5.14 15.06 4.65
C LEU A 85 6.16 13.98 5.04
N HIS A 86 5.71 12.88 5.63
CA HIS A 86 6.58 11.78 6.00
C HIS A 86 7.25 11.12 4.77
N LEU A 87 6.49 10.94 3.69
CA LEU A 87 7.03 10.44 2.41
C LEU A 87 8.11 11.37 1.85
N LEU A 88 7.86 12.70 1.87
CA LEU A 88 8.83 13.69 1.40
C LEU A 88 10.12 13.62 2.20
N GLN A 89 10.03 13.65 3.53
CA GLN A 89 11.19 13.59 4.42
C GLN A 89 12.03 12.33 4.15
N ASN A 90 11.39 11.17 4.02
CA ASN A 90 12.08 9.92 3.73
C ASN A 90 12.74 9.93 2.35
N THR A 91 12.05 10.45 1.33
CA THR A 91 12.57 10.47 -0.05
C THR A 91 13.72 11.46 -0.18
N VAL A 92 13.57 12.67 0.37
CA VAL A 92 14.61 13.71 0.41
C VAL A 92 15.86 13.21 1.10
N SER A 93 15.72 12.52 2.25
CA SER A 93 16.85 11.91 2.95
C SER A 93 17.63 10.93 2.06
N ARG A 94 16.91 10.10 1.28
CA ARG A 94 17.52 9.16 0.34
C ARG A 94 18.16 9.84 -0.87
N ILE A 95 17.59 10.94 -1.36
CA ILE A 95 18.19 11.72 -2.45
C ILE A 95 19.51 12.34 -1.97
N GLN A 96 19.49 12.98 -0.80
CA GLN A 96 20.64 13.67 -0.23
C GLN A 96 21.79 12.73 0.13
N ASN A 97 21.48 11.51 0.56
CA ASN A 97 22.51 10.51 0.89
C ASN A 97 22.96 9.67 -0.33
N GLY A 98 22.51 10.00 -1.54
CA GLY A 98 22.87 9.29 -2.77
C GLY A 98 22.30 7.87 -2.90
N SER A 99 21.44 7.42 -1.99
CA SER A 99 20.85 6.07 -1.99
C SER A 99 19.55 5.98 -2.79
N TYR A 100 19.23 7.02 -3.56
CA TYR A 100 18.04 7.10 -4.39
C TYR A 100 18.40 6.96 -5.86
N ASN A 101 18.33 5.72 -6.37
CA ASN A 101 18.73 5.36 -7.73
C ASN A 101 17.53 5.38 -8.68
N ILE A 102 17.11 6.58 -9.10
CA ILE A 102 16.04 6.81 -10.09
C ILE A 102 16.55 7.78 -11.16
N GLU A 103 16.07 7.62 -12.39
CA GLU A 103 16.40 8.50 -13.51
C GLU A 103 15.91 9.92 -13.24
N LYS A 104 16.83 10.89 -13.28
CA LYS A 104 16.53 12.31 -13.15
C LYS A 104 15.56 12.75 -14.25
N GLY A 105 14.50 13.46 -13.88
CA GLY A 105 13.41 13.83 -14.79
C GLY A 105 12.20 12.89 -14.76
N SER A 106 12.23 11.85 -13.93
CA SER A 106 11.05 11.01 -13.68
C SER A 106 9.87 11.86 -13.20
N LEU A 107 8.66 11.55 -13.64
CA LEU A 107 7.47 12.25 -13.17
C LEU A 107 7.09 11.76 -11.76
N PHE A 108 6.60 12.68 -10.94
CA PHE A 108 6.07 12.43 -9.61
C PHE A 108 4.71 13.12 -9.46
N CYS A 109 3.71 12.40 -8.99
CA CYS A 109 2.42 12.96 -8.63
C CYS A 109 1.96 12.40 -7.28
N VAL A 110 1.22 13.22 -6.52
CA VAL A 110 0.52 12.75 -5.32
C VAL A 110 -0.88 12.35 -5.76
N ALA A 111 -1.21 11.07 -5.68
CA ALA A 111 -2.57 10.66 -5.97
C ALA A 111 -3.55 11.16 -4.90
N ASP A 112 -4.76 11.40 -5.40
CA ASP A 112 -5.94 11.60 -4.58
C ASP A 112 -6.13 10.42 -3.60
N GLU A 113 -6.77 10.74 -2.48
CA GLU A 113 -7.16 9.75 -1.49
C GLU A 113 -8.24 8.83 -2.10
N PHE A 114 -7.79 7.74 -2.73
CA PHE A 114 -8.72 6.71 -3.20
C PHE A 114 -9.26 5.95 -1.99
N LYS A 115 -10.59 5.89 -1.88
CA LYS A 115 -11.20 4.83 -1.07
C LYS A 115 -10.82 3.52 -1.74
N ILE A 116 -10.10 2.67 -1.03
CA ILE A 116 -9.58 1.42 -1.61
C ILE A 116 -10.72 0.55 -2.18
N ASP A 117 -11.92 0.67 -1.61
CA ASP A 117 -13.13 -0.03 -2.05
C ASP A 117 -13.60 0.41 -3.45
N SER A 118 -13.21 1.60 -3.93
CA SER A 118 -13.53 2.06 -5.30
C SER A 118 -12.48 1.69 -6.34
N LEU A 119 -11.35 1.08 -5.93
CA LEU A 119 -10.26 0.70 -6.84
C LEU A 119 -10.49 -0.64 -7.55
N THR A 120 -11.44 -1.47 -7.11
CA THR A 120 -11.62 -2.83 -7.68
C THR A 120 -12.00 -2.84 -9.17
N ASN A 121 -12.47 -1.71 -9.70
CA ASN A 121 -12.82 -1.54 -11.13
C ASN A 121 -11.80 -0.69 -11.89
N TRP A 122 -10.68 -0.31 -11.27
CA TRP A 122 -9.68 0.54 -11.91
C TRP A 122 -8.77 -0.28 -12.82
N SER A 123 -8.82 -0.02 -14.13
CA SER A 123 -7.96 -0.66 -15.13
C SER A 123 -7.59 0.35 -16.20
N THR A 124 -6.33 0.29 -16.64
CA THR A 124 -5.75 1.09 -17.72
C THR A 124 -5.04 0.15 -18.71
N GLU A 125 -4.43 0.69 -19.77
CA GLU A 125 -3.68 -0.12 -20.74
C GLU A 125 -2.46 -0.83 -20.13
N ILE A 126 -1.85 -0.23 -19.11
CA ILE A 126 -0.56 -0.69 -18.53
C ILE A 126 -0.72 -1.20 -17.10
N LEU A 127 -1.65 -0.63 -16.32
CA LEU A 127 -1.86 -1.02 -14.92
C LEU A 127 -3.32 -1.35 -14.64
N GLU A 128 -3.54 -2.39 -13.84
CA GLU A 128 -4.87 -2.84 -13.43
C GLU A 128 -4.88 -3.13 -11.94
N CYS A 129 -5.89 -2.63 -11.24
CA CYS A 129 -6.14 -3.03 -9.87
C CYS A 129 -6.92 -4.34 -9.89
N ARG A 130 -6.42 -5.33 -9.15
CA ARG A 130 -7.04 -6.65 -9.01
C ARG A 130 -7.32 -6.93 -7.55
N LYS A 131 -8.33 -7.77 -7.34
CA LYS A 131 -8.72 -8.30 -6.04
C LYS A 131 -8.68 -9.82 -6.12
N LYS A 132 -7.96 -10.45 -5.19
CA LYS A 132 -7.89 -11.92 -5.05
C LYS A 132 -8.21 -12.30 -3.62
N SER A 133 -9.03 -13.33 -3.45
CA SER A 133 -9.37 -13.86 -2.13
C SER A 133 -9.12 -15.36 -2.06
N GLY A 134 -8.76 -15.85 -0.87
CA GLY A 134 -8.57 -17.27 -0.62
C GLY A 134 -8.60 -17.60 0.87
N ILE A 135 -9.03 -18.82 1.20
CA ILE A 135 -8.92 -19.36 2.56
C ILE A 135 -7.46 -19.74 2.80
N ILE A 136 -6.85 -19.15 3.83
CA ILE A 136 -5.44 -19.38 4.19
C ILE A 136 -5.29 -20.28 5.42
N TYR A 137 -6.37 -20.47 6.19
CA TYR A 137 -6.43 -21.39 7.31
C TYR A 137 -7.87 -21.87 7.54
N SER A 138 -8.02 -23.11 7.97
CA SER A 138 -9.27 -23.71 8.43
C SER A 138 -8.99 -24.41 9.77
N SER A 139 -9.98 -24.46 10.65
CA SER A 139 -9.89 -25.19 11.93
C SER A 139 -9.32 -26.59 11.76
N ARG A 140 -8.39 -26.96 12.65
CA ARG A 140 -7.74 -28.28 12.65
C ARG A 140 -8.70 -29.40 13.00
N ASP A 141 -9.67 -29.10 13.83
CA ASP A 141 -10.62 -30.07 14.37
C ASP A 141 -11.84 -30.26 13.44
N GLY A 142 -11.77 -29.71 12.22
CA GLY A 142 -12.78 -29.88 11.18
C GLY A 142 -14.01 -29.00 11.38
N TYR A 143 -13.98 -28.06 12.32
CA TYR A 143 -15.04 -27.08 12.46
C TYR A 143 -15.11 -26.17 11.23
N ASP A 144 -16.32 -25.72 10.93
CA ASP A 144 -16.60 -24.74 9.87
C ASP A 144 -16.21 -23.33 10.33
N ALA A 145 -14.91 -23.17 10.54
CA ALA A 145 -14.25 -21.93 10.90
C ALA A 145 -13.04 -21.71 10.00
N HIS A 146 -13.07 -20.59 9.28
CA HIS A 146 -12.12 -20.31 8.21
C HIS A 146 -11.57 -18.89 8.30
N TYR A 147 -10.32 -18.78 7.90
CA TYR A 147 -9.55 -17.55 7.85
C TYR A 147 -9.35 -17.20 6.37
N LYS A 148 -10.09 -16.20 5.87
CA LYS A 148 -10.04 -15.78 4.47
C LYS A 148 -9.27 -14.48 4.34
N LEU A 149 -8.22 -14.53 3.54
CA LEU A 149 -7.47 -13.36 3.13
C LEU A 149 -8.00 -12.85 1.80
N THR A 150 -8.13 -11.54 1.72
CA THR A 150 -8.35 -10.79 0.48
C THR A 150 -7.18 -9.85 0.26
N VAL A 151 -6.52 -9.95 -0.88
CA VAL A 151 -5.42 -9.06 -1.29
C VAL A 151 -5.90 -8.20 -2.46
N ILE A 152 -5.76 -6.89 -2.32
CA ILE A 152 -5.94 -5.91 -3.39
C ILE A 152 -4.54 -5.49 -3.83
N TYR A 153 -4.25 -5.57 -5.13
CA TYR A 153 -2.94 -5.29 -5.68
C TYR A 153 -3.02 -4.63 -7.06
N GLY A 154 -2.02 -3.83 -7.39
CA GLY A 154 -1.80 -3.32 -8.74
C GLY A 154 -1.01 -4.34 -9.56
N TYR A 155 -1.46 -4.60 -10.78
CA TYR A 155 -0.80 -5.48 -11.75
C TYR A 155 -0.34 -4.67 -12.96
N ASP A 156 0.97 -4.66 -13.19
CA ASP A 156 1.60 -4.09 -14.38
C ASP A 156 1.53 -5.10 -15.53
N LYS A 157 0.67 -4.81 -16.51
CA LYS A 157 0.41 -5.67 -17.66
C LYS A 157 1.63 -5.81 -18.57
N MET A 158 2.48 -4.79 -18.64
CA MET A 158 3.67 -4.76 -19.49
C MET A 158 4.81 -5.53 -18.85
N ASN A 159 5.19 -5.16 -17.63
CA ASN A 159 6.36 -5.72 -16.95
C ASN A 159 6.04 -6.98 -16.14
N LYS A 160 4.77 -7.38 -16.08
CA LYS A 160 4.29 -8.54 -15.31
C LYS A 160 4.61 -8.43 -13.81
N LYS A 161 4.67 -7.20 -13.28
CA LYS A 161 4.97 -6.91 -11.87
C LYS A 161 3.70 -6.71 -11.06
N VAL A 162 3.76 -7.06 -9.77
CA VAL A 162 2.65 -6.95 -8.84
C VAL A 162 3.04 -6.08 -7.65
N TYR A 163 2.13 -5.20 -7.26
CA TYR A 163 2.30 -4.27 -6.16
C TYR A 163 1.15 -4.47 -5.16
N PRO A 164 1.37 -5.18 -4.04
CA PRO A 164 0.37 -5.31 -2.98
C PRO A 164 -0.05 -3.93 -2.45
N ILE A 165 -1.36 -3.66 -2.39
CA ILE A 165 -1.92 -2.37 -1.95
C ILE A 165 -2.57 -2.51 -0.56
N LYS A 166 -3.46 -3.50 -0.40
CA LYS A 166 -4.20 -3.72 0.86
C LYS A 166 -4.43 -5.20 1.09
N ASN A 167 -4.39 -5.59 2.35
CA ASN A 167 -4.86 -6.88 2.83
C ASN A 167 -6.10 -6.66 3.69
N GLU A 168 -7.13 -7.46 3.42
CA GLU A 168 -8.35 -7.54 4.21
C GLU A 168 -8.46 -8.95 4.75
N LEU A 169 -8.83 -9.03 6.02
CA LEU A 169 -9.04 -10.28 6.70
C LEU A 169 -10.52 -10.42 7.03
N GLU A 170 -11.05 -11.60 6.74
CA GLU A 170 -12.40 -12.00 7.08
C GLU A 170 -12.39 -13.39 7.74
N CYS A 171 -13.09 -13.51 8.85
CA CYS A 171 -13.43 -14.80 9.44
C CYS A 171 -14.75 -15.28 8.85
N ILE A 172 -14.76 -16.51 8.31
CA ILE A 172 -15.94 -17.08 7.67
C ILE A 172 -16.35 -18.36 8.38
N SER A 173 -17.64 -18.44 8.65
CA SER A 173 -18.37 -19.69 8.86
C SER A 173 -19.45 -19.79 7.79
N TYR A 174 -19.62 -20.98 7.21
CA TYR A 174 -20.73 -21.27 6.29
C TYR A 174 -22.00 -21.75 7.02
N SER A 175 -21.88 -22.18 8.26
CA SER A 175 -22.93 -22.67 9.18
C SER A 175 -23.40 -21.58 10.15
N GLY A 176 -22.70 -20.45 10.20
CA GLY A 176 -23.06 -19.30 11.01
C GLY A 176 -22.55 -19.35 12.44
N ILE A 177 -21.53 -20.17 12.73
CA ILE A 177 -20.86 -20.11 14.04
C ILE A 177 -20.18 -18.75 14.22
N GLU A 178 -20.21 -18.23 15.44
CA GLU A 178 -19.57 -16.98 15.79
C GLU A 178 -18.05 -17.19 15.76
N ILE A 179 -17.35 -16.41 14.92
CA ILE A 179 -15.90 -16.50 14.76
C ILE A 179 -15.28 -15.12 14.88
N THR A 180 -14.15 -15.05 15.58
CA THR A 180 -13.31 -13.87 15.59
C THR A 180 -11.87 -14.24 15.26
N CYS A 181 -11.19 -13.31 14.59
CA CYS A 181 -9.78 -13.43 14.23
C CYS A 181 -9.03 -12.16 14.54
N ASN A 182 -7.78 -12.35 14.92
CA ASN A 182 -6.83 -11.29 15.19
C ASN A 182 -5.64 -11.39 14.25
N ASP A 183 -5.03 -10.23 13.98
CA ASP A 183 -3.80 -10.01 13.21
C ASP A 183 -3.90 -10.10 11.68
N LEU A 184 -3.56 -8.98 11.02
CA LEU A 184 -3.50 -8.91 9.57
C LEU A 184 -2.23 -9.61 9.04
N PRO A 185 -2.35 -10.46 8.02
CA PRO A 185 -1.19 -11.14 7.44
C PRO A 185 -0.28 -10.17 6.69
N ILE A 186 1.02 -10.47 6.73
CA ILE A 186 2.03 -9.76 5.95
C ILE A 186 2.10 -10.42 4.57
N VAL A 187 1.83 -9.66 3.52
CA VAL A 187 1.88 -10.12 2.12
C VAL A 187 2.97 -9.35 1.38
N LYS A 188 3.78 -10.07 0.61
CA LYS A 188 4.84 -9.55 -0.25
C LYS A 188 4.75 -10.19 -1.63
N TYR A 189 5.22 -9.48 -2.65
CA TYR A 189 5.40 -10.06 -3.97
C TYR A 189 6.81 -10.66 -4.10
N ASN A 190 6.89 -11.90 -4.53
CA ASN A 190 8.15 -12.55 -4.89
C ASN A 190 8.37 -12.38 -6.39
N GLU A 191 9.29 -11.50 -6.78
CA GLU A 191 9.58 -11.22 -8.20
C GLU A 191 10.17 -12.42 -8.95
N VAL A 192 10.86 -13.33 -8.25
CA VAL A 192 11.50 -14.51 -8.87
C VAL A 192 10.45 -15.55 -9.24
N GLU A 193 9.52 -15.82 -8.33
CA GLU A 193 8.45 -16.81 -8.56
C GLU A 193 7.23 -16.22 -9.26
N GLY A 194 7.11 -14.88 -9.28
CA GLY A 194 5.95 -14.19 -9.83
C GLY A 194 4.68 -14.33 -8.98
N LYS A 195 4.81 -14.58 -7.66
CA LYS A 195 3.68 -14.90 -6.78
C LYS A 195 3.55 -13.95 -5.59
N LEU A 196 2.33 -13.78 -5.10
CA LEU A 196 2.08 -13.17 -3.80
C LEU A 196 2.32 -14.21 -2.72
N GLN A 197 3.20 -13.90 -1.77
CA GLN A 197 3.55 -14.79 -0.68
C GLN A 197 3.34 -14.06 0.64
N GLY A 198 2.92 -14.79 1.66
CA GLY A 198 2.71 -14.16 2.95
C GLY A 198 2.80 -15.13 4.09
N THR A 199 2.87 -14.55 5.29
CA THR A 199 2.80 -15.29 6.54
C THR A 199 1.72 -14.65 7.40
N CYS A 200 0.87 -15.50 7.94
CA CYS A 200 -0.15 -15.15 8.91
C CYS A 200 0.20 -15.84 10.22
N TYR A 201 0.19 -15.05 11.29
CA TYR A 201 0.11 -15.52 12.67
C TYR A 201 -1.25 -15.07 13.15
N GLY A 202 -2.04 -15.97 13.70
CA GLY A 202 -3.39 -15.63 14.11
C GLY A 202 -3.91 -16.60 15.14
N ASN A 203 -4.94 -16.15 15.83
CA ASN A 203 -5.78 -17.00 16.66
C ASN A 203 -7.19 -17.00 16.08
N LEU A 204 -7.75 -18.20 15.90
CA LEU A 204 -9.12 -18.43 15.48
C LEU A 204 -9.94 -18.79 16.72
N PHE A 205 -10.85 -17.90 17.13
CA PHE A 205 -11.78 -18.14 18.23
C PHE A 205 -13.16 -18.42 17.67
N PHE A 206 -13.81 -19.50 18.12
CA PHE A 206 -15.15 -19.84 17.66
C PHE A 206 -15.95 -20.63 18.70
N LYS A 207 -17.27 -20.68 18.56
CA LYS A 207 -18.16 -21.53 19.37
C LYS A 207 -18.68 -22.69 18.54
N ASP A 208 -18.67 -23.90 19.09
CA ASP A 208 -19.32 -25.04 18.45
C ASP A 208 -20.84 -25.00 18.59
N GLU A 209 -21.53 -25.94 17.95
CA GLU A 209 -23.00 -26.06 17.98
C GLU A 209 -23.56 -26.27 19.40
N LYS A 210 -22.75 -26.76 20.34
CA LYS A 210 -23.11 -26.95 21.74
C LYS A 210 -22.82 -25.72 22.60
N GLY A 211 -22.28 -24.66 22.01
CA GLY A 211 -21.91 -23.41 22.65
C GLY A 211 -20.56 -23.45 23.37
N ALA A 212 -19.76 -24.50 23.20
CA ALA A 212 -18.42 -24.55 23.78
C ALA A 212 -17.47 -23.67 22.96
N THR A 213 -16.67 -22.86 23.66
CA THR A 213 -15.67 -21.99 23.03
C THR A 213 -14.40 -22.76 22.74
N HIS A 214 -13.90 -22.61 21.52
CA HIS A 214 -12.64 -23.16 21.02
C HIS A 214 -11.71 -22.02 20.60
N SER A 215 -10.41 -22.27 20.70
CA SER A 215 -9.37 -21.33 20.30
C SER A 215 -8.22 -22.08 19.67
N GLU A 216 -7.80 -21.64 18.49
CA GLU A 216 -6.70 -22.23 17.75
C GLU A 216 -5.68 -21.18 17.35
N ASP A 217 -4.50 -21.25 17.96
CA ASP A 217 -3.32 -20.56 17.46
C ASP A 217 -2.78 -21.27 16.21
N PHE A 218 -2.47 -20.47 15.19
CA PHE A 218 -1.83 -20.98 13.99
C PHE A 218 -0.78 -20.03 13.43
N THR A 219 0.16 -20.63 12.70
CA THR A 219 1.08 -19.94 11.82
C THR A 219 1.00 -20.58 10.45
N LYS A 220 0.71 -19.78 9.42
CA LYS A 220 0.61 -20.28 8.05
C LYS A 220 1.39 -19.40 7.09
N TYR A 221 2.23 -20.08 6.32
CA TYR A 221 2.74 -19.56 5.07
C TYR A 221 1.72 -19.85 3.96
N PHE A 222 1.47 -18.89 3.09
CA PHE A 222 0.56 -19.04 1.97
C PHE A 222 1.13 -18.38 0.71
N VAL A 223 0.66 -18.88 -0.43
CA VAL A 223 1.01 -18.37 -1.76
C VAL A 223 -0.29 -18.15 -2.54
N LEU A 224 -0.40 -17.01 -3.19
CA LEU A 224 -1.52 -16.62 -4.05
C LEU A 224 -0.99 -16.30 -5.45
N GLU A 225 -1.63 -16.86 -6.46
CA GLU A 225 -1.39 -16.48 -7.85
C GLU A 225 -2.03 -15.09 -8.13
N PRO A 226 -1.31 -14.13 -8.75
CA PRO A 226 -1.82 -12.80 -9.11
C PRO A 226 -2.79 -12.78 -10.31
#